data_AF-A0A367IPR5-F1
#
_entry.id   AF-A0A367IPR5-F1
#
_cell.length_a   1.000
_cell.length_b   1.000
_cell.length_c   1.000
_cell.angle_alpha   90.00
_cell.angle_beta   90.00
_cell.angle_gamma   90.00
#
_symmetry.space_group_name_H-M   'P 1'
#
loop_
_entity.id
_entity.type
_entity.pdbx_description
1 polymer ?
#
loop_
_entity_poly.entity_id
_entity_poly.type
_entity_poly.pdbx_seq_one_letter_code
_entity_poly.pdbx_strand_id
1 'polypeptide(L)'
;MECKQKYKFLAIKSFSFSGDDSKKLSIMANIYKLISQEKSILDHWQSSSEWTIIIKIWANVFETLFEDTMIELIWGDTKNDPFKIDLRLCVVVDKKKHDVSNTEFKKNGNRSERKKDTAKLLTEGKQILNELIKLHNLDLEESKKKRSMVVQVCGLKALITEVRLVAPGCYMPNQFGKTLKYPYDLKSAKLFLKQSLQQLFAYKDHVIEEAQLIRGALRKDTSSLGSTTATEDQYFIKQVYHVQDSMKTWPKMNNDIFKQ
;
A
#
# COMPACT_ATOMS: atom_id res chain seq x y z
N MET A 1 -5.07 -3.41 50.21
CA MET A 1 -4.46 -2.23 49.58
C MET A 1 -2.96 -2.46 49.55
N GLU A 2 -2.36 -2.66 48.37
CA GLU A 2 -1.05 -2.11 48.00
C GLU A 2 -0.66 -2.64 46.61
N CYS A 3 -1.03 -1.83 45.62
CA CYS A 3 -0.59 -1.92 44.24
C CYS A 3 0.84 -1.35 44.18
N LYS A 4 1.86 -2.22 44.18
CA LYS A 4 3.26 -1.80 43.97
C LYS A 4 3.78 -2.34 42.62
N GLN A 5 3.51 -1.51 41.60
CA GLN A 5 4.33 -1.20 40.43
C GLN A 5 5.23 -2.31 39.85
N LYS A 6 4.75 -2.98 38.80
CA LYS A 6 5.58 -3.70 37.81
C LYS A 6 5.72 -2.89 36.52
N TYR A 7 6.36 -1.72 36.59
CA TYR A 7 6.83 -1.04 35.39
C TYR A 7 8.20 -1.62 35.02
N LYS A 8 8.22 -2.58 34.09
CA LYS A 8 9.46 -2.91 33.36
C LYS A 8 9.79 -1.73 32.48
N PHE A 9 10.65 -0.84 32.98
CA PHE A 9 11.28 0.22 32.19
C PHE A 9 11.85 -0.37 30.91
N LEU A 10 11.38 0.12 29.76
CA LEU A 10 12.16 0.06 28.53
C LEU A 10 13.35 1.00 28.77
N ALA A 11 14.50 0.44 29.15
CA ALA A 11 15.72 1.20 29.30
C ALA A 11 16.19 1.61 27.90
N ILE A 12 15.79 2.82 27.50
CA ILE A 12 16.24 3.46 26.27
C ILE A 12 17.61 4.08 26.58
N LYS A 13 18.65 3.61 25.89
CA LYS A 13 20.05 4.00 26.16
C LYS A 13 20.45 5.37 25.60
N SER A 14 19.65 6.02 24.77
CA SER A 14 19.91 7.38 24.28
C SER A 14 18.65 8.05 23.72
N PHE A 15 18.49 9.35 23.97
CA PHE A 15 17.41 10.21 23.45
C PHE A 15 17.79 10.85 22.10
N SER A 16 18.33 10.06 21.17
CA SER A 16 18.53 10.52 19.79
C SER A 16 17.38 10.02 18.89
N PHE A 17 16.14 10.40 19.20
CA PHE A 17 14.98 9.98 18.42
C PHE A 17 14.70 10.94 17.27
N SER A 18 15.48 10.84 16.20
CA SER A 18 15.14 11.46 14.91
C SER A 18 14.56 10.41 13.96
N GLY A 19 13.54 10.79 13.19
CA GLY A 19 12.98 9.95 12.14
C GLY A 19 12.27 8.69 12.66
N ASP A 20 12.70 7.53 12.18
CA ASP A 20 11.93 6.29 12.26
C ASP A 20 11.87 5.68 13.65
N ASP A 21 12.88 5.89 14.48
CA ASP A 21 12.88 5.37 15.84
C ASP A 21 11.88 6.12 16.73
N SER A 22 11.67 7.42 16.49
CA SER A 22 10.59 8.19 17.13
C SER A 22 9.23 7.62 16.76
N LYS A 23 8.99 7.36 15.47
CA LYS A 23 7.74 6.77 14.97
C LYS A 23 7.48 5.37 15.52
N LYS A 24 8.51 4.52 15.58
CA LYS A 24 8.42 3.19 16.22
C LYS A 24 8.02 3.31 17.68
N LEU A 25 8.62 4.24 18.42
CA LEU A 25 8.26 4.48 19.81
C LEU A 25 6.82 4.97 19.95
N SER A 26 6.39 5.93 19.14
CA SER A 26 5.01 6.45 19.16
C SER A 26 3.98 5.35 18.90
N ILE A 27 4.21 4.51 17.88
CA ILE A 27 3.35 3.35 17.59
C ILE A 27 3.31 2.39 18.79
N MET A 28 4.48 2.05 19.37
CA MET A 28 4.54 1.15 20.51
C MET A 28 3.93 1.74 21.77
N ALA A 29 4.09 3.04 22.01
CA ALA A 29 3.49 3.74 23.13
C ALA A 29 1.96 3.71 23.05
N ASN A 30 1.39 3.96 21.86
CA ASN A 30 -0.05 3.84 21.65
C ASN A 30 -0.55 2.40 21.84
N ILE A 31 0.19 1.40 21.34
CA ILE A 31 -0.10 -0.02 21.61
C ILE A 31 -0.13 -0.30 23.12
N TYR A 32 0.86 0.15 23.88
CA TYR A 32 0.90 -0.07 25.33
C TYR A 32 -0.23 0.65 26.05
N LYS A 33 -0.60 1.86 25.58
CA LYS A 33 -1.76 2.59 26.09
C LYS A 33 -3.04 1.76 25.91
N LEU A 34 -3.29 1.22 24.71
CA LEU A 34 -4.47 0.38 24.47
C LEU A 34 -4.47 -0.89 25.34
N ILE A 35 -3.32 -1.54 25.51
CA ILE A 35 -3.22 -2.75 26.33
C ILE A 35 -3.43 -2.47 27.82
N SER A 36 -2.97 -1.33 28.32
CA SER A 36 -2.93 -1.04 29.77
C SER A 36 -4.09 -0.19 30.26
N GLN A 37 -4.60 0.73 29.46
CA GLN A 37 -5.59 1.73 29.85
C GLN A 37 -6.92 1.56 29.12
N GLU A 38 -6.89 1.14 27.86
CA GLU A 38 -8.09 1.04 27.01
C GLU A 38 -8.36 -0.41 26.59
N LYS A 39 -8.06 -1.36 27.48
CA LYS A 39 -8.10 -2.80 27.18
C LYS A 39 -9.47 -3.28 26.69
N SER A 40 -10.55 -2.63 27.13
CA SER A 40 -11.91 -2.92 26.68
C SER A 40 -12.06 -2.85 25.15
N ILE A 41 -11.32 -1.98 24.45
CA ILE A 41 -11.30 -1.90 22.98
C ILE A 41 -10.75 -3.19 22.38
N LEU A 42 -9.67 -3.71 22.97
CA LEU A 42 -9.00 -4.94 22.54
C LEU A 42 -9.75 -6.20 22.99
N ASP A 43 -10.52 -6.15 24.08
CA ASP A 43 -11.31 -7.30 24.54
C ASP A 43 -12.61 -7.45 23.71
N HIS A 44 -13.20 -6.33 23.27
CA HIS A 44 -14.47 -6.31 22.52
C HIS A 44 -14.30 -6.02 21.01
N TRP A 45 -13.10 -6.20 20.45
CA TRP A 45 -12.84 -5.87 19.05
C TRP A 45 -13.71 -6.69 18.07
N GLN A 46 -14.10 -7.92 18.42
CA GLN A 46 -14.90 -8.78 17.56
C GLN A 46 -16.33 -8.24 17.37
N SER A 47 -16.92 -7.69 18.43
CA SER A 47 -18.26 -7.10 18.40
C SER A 47 -18.23 -5.64 17.92
N SER A 48 -17.09 -4.96 18.04
CA SER A 48 -16.88 -3.58 17.58
C SER A 48 -17.22 -3.37 16.10
N SER A 49 -17.59 -2.14 15.75
CA SER A 49 -17.74 -1.76 14.33
C SER A 49 -16.37 -1.72 13.65
N GLU A 50 -16.38 -1.83 12.32
CA GLU A 50 -15.16 -1.67 11.51
C GLU A 50 -14.52 -0.30 11.73
N TRP A 51 -15.32 0.77 11.77
CA TRP A 51 -14.86 2.13 12.06
C TRP A 51 -14.19 2.26 13.42
N THR A 52 -14.69 1.59 14.46
CA THR A 52 -14.02 1.58 15.77
C THR A 52 -12.65 0.95 15.67
N ILE A 53 -12.53 -0.17 14.94
CA ILE A 53 -11.24 -0.84 14.72
C ILE A 53 -10.30 0.07 13.91
N ILE A 54 -10.79 0.73 12.87
CA ILE A 54 -10.00 1.68 12.08
C ILE A 54 -9.47 2.79 12.99
N ILE A 55 -10.36 3.56 13.62
CA ILE A 55 -10.00 4.78 14.33
C ILE A 55 -9.16 4.49 15.58
N LYS A 56 -9.52 3.48 16.36
CA LYS A 56 -8.89 3.23 17.66
C LYS A 56 -7.61 2.41 17.57
N ILE A 57 -7.44 1.62 16.50
CA ILE A 57 -6.34 0.65 16.43
C ILE A 57 -5.39 0.99 15.28
N TRP A 58 -5.89 1.03 14.05
CA TRP A 58 -5.03 1.07 12.88
C TRP A 58 -4.70 2.48 12.38
N ALA A 59 -5.61 3.44 12.53
CA ALA A 59 -5.41 4.81 12.06
C ALA A 59 -4.12 5.38 12.64
N ASN A 60 -3.94 5.33 13.97
CA ASN A 60 -2.72 5.83 14.60
C ASN A 60 -1.44 5.14 14.06
N VAL A 61 -1.50 3.85 13.70
CA VAL A 61 -0.35 3.16 13.11
C VAL A 61 -0.01 3.77 11.75
N PHE A 62 -0.98 3.92 10.85
CA PHE A 62 -0.74 4.48 9.52
C PHE A 62 -0.35 5.96 9.57
N GLU A 63 -1.07 6.77 10.36
CA GLU A 63 -0.77 8.19 10.55
C GLU A 63 0.67 8.38 11.05
N THR A 64 1.07 7.67 12.10
CA THR A 64 2.44 7.78 12.64
C THR A 64 3.49 7.24 11.66
N LEU A 65 3.15 6.21 10.87
CA LEU A 65 4.07 5.60 9.92
C LEU A 65 4.44 6.57 8.79
N PHE A 66 3.47 7.36 8.32
CA PHE A 66 3.62 8.29 7.20
C PHE A 66 3.66 9.78 7.59
N GLU A 67 3.61 10.09 8.88
CA GLU A 67 3.84 11.44 9.42
C GLU A 67 5.16 12.03 8.90
N ASP A 68 5.18 13.33 8.58
CA ASP A 68 6.33 14.03 8.03
C ASP A 68 6.93 13.40 6.76
N THR A 69 6.10 12.71 5.97
CA THR A 69 6.47 12.20 4.64
C THR A 69 5.69 12.92 3.54
N MET A 70 6.00 12.61 2.28
CA MET A 70 5.27 13.12 1.12
C MET A 70 3.97 12.36 0.83
N ILE A 71 3.63 11.38 1.66
CA ILE A 71 2.44 10.55 1.50
C ILE A 71 1.27 11.19 2.22
N GLU A 72 0.21 11.50 1.49
CA GLU A 72 -1.09 11.87 2.04
C GLU A 72 -1.94 10.63 2.29
N LEU A 73 -2.48 10.51 3.50
CA LEU A 73 -3.45 9.49 3.86
C LEU A 73 -4.86 10.02 3.61
N ILE A 74 -5.58 9.38 2.70
CA ILE A 74 -6.92 9.79 2.30
C ILE A 74 -7.93 8.74 2.72
N TRP A 75 -8.69 9.05 3.75
CA TRP A 75 -9.70 8.18 4.34
C TRP A 75 -11.06 8.35 3.64
N GLY A 76 -11.67 7.22 3.24
CA GLY A 76 -13.06 7.16 2.79
C GLY A 76 -13.36 7.83 1.43
N ASP A 77 -12.35 8.25 0.68
CA ASP A 77 -12.49 8.95 -0.60
C ASP A 77 -12.20 8.06 -1.83
N THR A 78 -13.02 8.18 -2.86
CA THR A 78 -12.96 7.41 -4.11
C THR A 78 -12.50 8.30 -5.26
N LYS A 79 -11.43 7.90 -5.94
CA LYS A 79 -11.13 8.44 -7.29
C LYS A 79 -11.80 7.66 -8.42
N ASN A 80 -12.00 6.35 -8.23
CA ASN A 80 -12.43 5.44 -9.29
C ASN A 80 -13.78 4.81 -8.93
N ASP A 81 -14.86 5.26 -9.58
CA ASP A 81 -16.06 4.46 -9.72
C ASP A 81 -15.66 3.19 -10.49
N PRO A 82 -15.76 1.98 -9.91
CA PRO A 82 -16.90 1.53 -9.10
C PRO A 82 -16.59 1.07 -7.65
N PHE A 83 -15.38 1.29 -7.12
CA PHE A 83 -14.94 0.64 -5.88
C PHE A 83 -14.41 1.61 -4.81
N LYS A 84 -15.10 1.66 -3.66
CA LYS A 84 -14.73 2.51 -2.52
C LYS A 84 -13.66 1.96 -1.61
N ILE A 85 -12.39 2.28 -1.84
CA ILE A 85 -11.29 1.95 -0.92
C ILE A 85 -11.35 2.79 0.35
N ASP A 86 -11.09 2.18 1.50
CA ASP A 86 -11.20 2.83 2.81
C ASP A 86 -10.04 3.79 3.11
N LEU A 87 -8.81 3.47 2.69
CA LEU A 87 -7.64 4.32 2.85
C LEU A 87 -6.76 4.26 1.60
N ARG A 88 -6.46 5.43 1.05
CA ARG A 88 -5.53 5.61 -0.08
C ARG A 88 -4.29 6.33 0.39
N LEU A 89 -3.13 5.84 0.00
CA LEU A 89 -1.83 6.45 0.24
C LEU A 89 -1.38 7.11 -1.05
N CYS A 90 -1.37 8.44 -1.06
CA CYS A 90 -1.21 9.24 -2.26
C CYS A 90 0.05 10.11 -2.19
N VAL A 91 0.69 10.34 -3.33
CA VAL A 91 1.62 11.47 -3.49
C VAL A 91 0.94 12.59 -4.26
N VAL A 92 1.11 13.83 -3.82
CA VAL A 92 0.59 15.01 -4.54
C VAL A 92 1.69 15.64 -5.38
N VAL A 93 1.44 15.71 -6.69
CA VAL A 93 2.30 16.38 -7.67
C VAL A 93 1.42 17.31 -8.49
N ASP A 94 1.77 18.60 -8.55
CA ASP A 94 1.03 19.64 -9.29
C ASP A 94 -0.48 19.65 -8.99
N LYS A 95 -0.82 19.57 -7.70
CA LYS A 95 -2.20 19.50 -7.16
C LYS A 95 -2.99 18.25 -7.58
N LYS A 96 -2.36 17.29 -8.25
CA LYS A 96 -2.95 15.99 -8.58
C LYS A 96 -2.45 14.93 -7.62
N LYS A 97 -3.39 14.14 -7.10
CA LYS A 97 -3.12 12.97 -6.25
C LYS A 97 -2.78 11.76 -7.12
N HIS A 98 -1.72 11.04 -6.82
CA HIS A 98 -1.35 9.80 -7.47
C HIS A 98 -1.28 8.68 -6.43
N ASP A 99 -2.01 7.60 -6.66
CA ASP A 99 -2.11 6.50 -5.70
C ASP A 99 -0.83 5.67 -5.74
N VAL A 100 -0.29 5.39 -4.55
CA VAL A 100 0.96 4.62 -4.38
C VAL A 100 0.67 3.27 -3.74
N SER A 101 -0.27 3.24 -2.79
CA SER A 101 -0.76 2.03 -2.14
C SER A 101 -2.18 2.25 -1.64
N ASN A 102 -2.96 1.18 -1.57
CA ASN A 102 -4.33 1.20 -1.09
C ASN A 102 -4.51 0.22 0.07
N THR A 103 -5.37 0.59 1.00
CA THR A 103 -5.71 -0.21 2.18
C THR A 103 -7.22 -0.39 2.29
N GLU A 104 -7.66 -1.64 2.45
CA GLU A 104 -9.06 -2.00 2.69
C GLU A 104 -9.21 -2.58 4.11
N PHE A 105 -10.18 -2.08 4.85
CA PHE A 105 -10.52 -2.54 6.18
C PHE A 105 -11.76 -3.41 6.16
N LYS A 106 -11.74 -4.47 6.96
CA LYS A 106 -12.85 -5.39 7.10
C LYS A 106 -13.11 -5.76 8.54
N LYS A 107 -14.39 -5.80 8.91
CA LYS A 107 -14.82 -6.57 10.08
C LYS A 107 -14.50 -8.06 9.86
N ASN A 108 -14.31 -8.79 10.94
CA ASN A 108 -14.04 -10.23 10.92
C ASN A 108 -15.30 -10.98 10.46
N GLY A 109 -15.54 -11.03 9.16
CA GLY A 109 -16.80 -11.47 8.53
C GLY A 109 -16.69 -12.79 7.76
N ASN A 110 -17.80 -13.12 7.06
CA ASN A 110 -17.94 -14.36 6.30
C ASN A 110 -16.87 -14.47 5.19
N ARG A 111 -16.48 -15.71 4.86
CA ARG A 111 -15.38 -15.98 3.92
C ARG A 111 -15.65 -15.45 2.50
N SER A 112 -16.92 -15.38 2.09
CA SER A 112 -17.34 -14.88 0.77
C SER A 112 -17.11 -13.37 0.61
N GLU A 113 -17.49 -12.58 1.61
CA GLU A 113 -17.29 -11.12 1.64
C GLU A 113 -15.80 -10.78 1.57
N ARG A 114 -14.99 -11.47 2.39
CA ARG A 114 -13.53 -11.32 2.37
C ARG A 114 -12.93 -11.52 0.98
N LYS A 115 -13.39 -12.52 0.22
CA LYS A 115 -12.89 -12.76 -1.15
C LYS A 115 -13.23 -11.62 -2.10
N LYS A 116 -14.46 -11.08 -2.03
CA LYS A 116 -14.89 -9.96 -2.87
C LYS A 116 -14.03 -8.73 -2.63
N ASP A 117 -13.78 -8.43 -1.36
CA ASP A 117 -12.99 -7.26 -0.97
C ASP A 117 -11.50 -7.43 -1.24
N THR A 118 -10.97 -8.64 -1.08
CA THR A 118 -9.61 -8.94 -1.55
C THR A 118 -9.53 -8.74 -3.07
N ALA A 119 -10.49 -9.22 -3.86
CA ALA A 119 -10.48 -9.05 -5.31
C ALA A 119 -10.53 -7.56 -5.72
N LYS A 120 -11.35 -6.76 -5.02
CA LYS A 120 -11.39 -5.30 -5.17
C LYS A 120 -10.03 -4.67 -4.89
N LEU A 121 -9.44 -4.94 -3.73
CA LEU A 121 -8.14 -4.40 -3.35
C LEU A 121 -7.03 -4.79 -4.33
N LEU A 122 -7.03 -6.03 -4.81
CA LEU A 122 -6.08 -6.49 -5.83
C LEU A 122 -6.29 -5.84 -7.19
N THR A 123 -7.53 -5.52 -7.55
CA THR A 123 -7.86 -4.79 -8.78
C THR A 123 -7.28 -3.38 -8.73
N GLU A 124 -7.41 -2.71 -7.59
CA GLU A 124 -6.80 -1.39 -7.37
C GLU A 124 -5.26 -1.47 -7.36
N GLY A 125 -4.67 -2.48 -6.71
CA GLY A 125 -3.22 -2.72 -6.75
C GLY A 125 -2.69 -2.93 -8.18
N LYS A 126 -3.45 -3.65 -9.03
CA LYS A 126 -3.18 -3.78 -10.46
C LYS A 126 -3.26 -2.43 -11.19
N GLN A 127 -4.27 -1.61 -10.89
CA GLN A 127 -4.41 -0.29 -11.52
C GLN A 127 -3.24 0.61 -11.19
N ILE A 128 -2.83 0.69 -9.92
CA ILE A 128 -1.63 1.41 -9.48
C ILE A 128 -0.40 0.90 -10.25
N LEU A 129 -0.21 -0.42 -10.33
CA LEU A 129 0.94 -0.97 -11.06
C LEU A 129 0.93 -0.58 -12.54
N ASN A 130 -0.23 -0.59 -13.19
CA ASN A 130 -0.37 -0.18 -14.59
C ASN A 130 -0.03 1.30 -14.79
N GLU A 131 -0.45 2.16 -13.86
CA GLU A 131 -0.11 3.57 -13.89
C GLU A 131 1.40 3.77 -13.72
N LEU A 132 2.04 3.06 -12.79
CA LEU A 132 3.49 3.10 -12.60
C LEU A 132 4.25 2.66 -13.87
N ILE A 133 3.84 1.55 -14.49
CA ILE A 133 4.46 1.05 -15.73
C ILE A 133 4.37 2.10 -16.84
N LYS A 134 3.19 2.72 -17.01
CA LYS A 134 2.97 3.77 -18.02
C LYS A 134 3.78 5.02 -17.70
N LEU A 135 3.73 5.49 -16.46
CA LEU A 135 4.39 6.71 -16.02
C LEU A 135 5.92 6.65 -16.20
N HIS A 136 6.50 5.48 -15.93
CA HIS A 136 7.93 5.27 -16.07
C HIS A 136 8.34 4.78 -17.47
N ASN A 137 7.37 4.60 -18.39
CA ASN A 137 7.59 4.09 -19.74
C ASN A 137 8.42 2.78 -19.75
N LEU A 138 8.07 1.84 -18.87
CA LEU A 138 8.83 0.60 -18.68
C LEU A 138 8.55 -0.40 -19.79
N ASP A 139 9.58 -1.12 -20.24
CA ASP A 139 9.39 -2.30 -21.08
C ASP A 139 8.83 -3.49 -20.28
N LEU A 140 8.58 -4.63 -20.94
CA LEU A 140 8.01 -5.80 -20.28
C LEU A 140 8.93 -6.40 -19.19
N GLU A 141 10.24 -6.42 -19.41
CA GLU A 141 11.20 -7.01 -18.46
C GLU A 141 11.43 -6.10 -17.26
N GLU A 142 11.40 -4.79 -17.46
CA GLU A 142 11.40 -3.79 -16.39
C GLU A 142 10.07 -3.82 -15.61
N SER A 143 8.94 -3.93 -16.31
CA SER A 143 7.61 -4.02 -15.71
C SER A 143 7.47 -5.22 -14.77
N LYS A 144 8.09 -6.37 -15.11
CA LYS A 144 8.11 -7.57 -14.26
C LYS A 144 8.86 -7.37 -12.94
N LYS A 145 9.81 -6.43 -12.90
CA LYS A 145 10.56 -6.07 -11.68
C LYS A 145 9.78 -5.10 -10.80
N LYS A 146 8.79 -4.39 -11.37
CA LYS A 146 7.94 -3.45 -10.66
C LYS A 146 6.88 -4.20 -9.84
N ARG A 147 6.52 -3.62 -8.70
CA ARG A 147 5.47 -4.13 -7.82
C ARG A 147 4.66 -2.98 -7.25
N SER A 148 3.37 -3.23 -7.03
CA SER A 148 2.51 -2.38 -6.21
C SER A 148 2.19 -3.13 -4.92
N MET A 149 2.14 -2.43 -3.79
CA MET A 149 1.73 -3.02 -2.52
C MET A 149 0.35 -2.53 -2.13
N VAL A 150 -0.45 -3.42 -1.56
CA VAL A 150 -1.78 -3.12 -1.00
C VAL A 150 -1.92 -3.80 0.35
N VAL A 151 -2.74 -3.23 1.23
CA VAL A 151 -2.91 -3.74 2.60
C VAL A 151 -4.37 -4.11 2.86
N GLN A 152 -4.60 -5.34 3.32
CA GLN A 152 -5.90 -5.75 3.82
C GLN A 152 -5.86 -5.87 5.33
N VAL A 153 -6.72 -5.13 6.02
CA VAL A 153 -6.87 -5.20 7.47
C VAL A 153 -8.17 -5.91 7.81
N CYS A 154 -8.10 -6.94 8.65
CA CYS A 154 -9.26 -7.67 9.15
C CYS A 154 -9.18 -7.82 10.66
N GLY A 155 -9.94 -6.99 11.39
CA GLY A 155 -9.86 -6.93 12.85
C GLY A 155 -8.46 -6.56 13.35
N LEU A 156 -7.86 -7.41 14.19
CA LEU A 156 -6.50 -7.23 14.70
C LEU A 156 -5.41 -7.82 13.78
N LYS A 157 -5.71 -8.09 12.51
CA LYS A 157 -4.75 -8.65 11.55
C LYS A 157 -4.62 -7.76 10.34
N ALA A 158 -3.41 -7.61 9.82
CA ALA A 158 -3.16 -6.97 8.54
C ALA A 158 -2.31 -7.87 7.65
N LEU A 159 -2.62 -7.87 6.36
CA LEU A 159 -1.93 -8.61 5.32
C LEU A 159 -1.46 -7.62 4.27
N ILE A 160 -0.16 -7.57 4.03
CA ILE A 160 0.40 -6.78 2.93
C ILE A 160 0.56 -7.73 1.74
N THR A 161 0.05 -7.33 0.58
CA THR A 161 0.14 -8.10 -0.65
C THR A 161 0.88 -7.26 -1.68
N GLU A 162 1.89 -7.83 -2.32
CA GLU A 162 2.50 -7.27 -3.52
C GLU A 162 1.84 -7.82 -4.77
N VAL A 163 1.52 -6.96 -5.73
CA VAL A 163 1.00 -7.31 -7.05
C VAL A 163 2.12 -7.08 -8.07
N ARG A 164 2.42 -8.10 -8.89
CA ARG A 164 3.45 -8.04 -9.93
C ARG A 164 2.90 -8.46 -11.28
N LEU A 165 3.46 -7.90 -12.35
CA LEU A 165 3.26 -8.41 -13.71
C LEU A 165 4.19 -9.60 -13.92
N VAL A 166 3.69 -10.76 -14.35
CA VAL A 166 4.52 -11.94 -14.64
C VAL A 166 4.59 -12.27 -16.13
N ALA A 167 3.56 -11.87 -16.88
CA ALA A 167 3.48 -11.96 -18.33
C ALA A 167 2.50 -10.89 -18.82
N PRO A 168 2.45 -10.55 -20.14
CA PRO A 168 1.51 -9.57 -20.66
C PRO A 168 0.07 -9.87 -20.22
N GLY A 169 -0.55 -8.93 -19.50
CA GLY A 169 -1.91 -9.07 -18.97
C GLY A 169 -2.06 -10.00 -17.75
N CYS A 170 -1.00 -10.69 -17.31
CA CYS A 170 -1.03 -11.64 -16.20
C CYS A 170 -0.38 -11.07 -14.95
N TYR A 171 -1.17 -10.92 -13.88
CA TYR A 171 -0.76 -10.34 -12.61
C TYR A 171 -0.80 -11.40 -11.52
N MET A 172 0.25 -11.43 -10.68
CA MET A 172 0.36 -12.36 -9.57
C MET A 172 0.38 -11.60 -8.24
N PRO A 173 -0.60 -11.84 -7.35
CA PRO A 173 -0.53 -11.36 -5.97
C PRO A 173 0.33 -12.32 -5.12
N ASN A 174 1.30 -11.78 -4.39
CA ASN A 174 2.08 -12.52 -3.40
C ASN A 174 2.02 -11.83 -2.05
N GLN A 175 1.95 -12.61 -0.98
CA GLN A 175 2.01 -12.05 0.36
C GLN A 175 3.40 -11.45 0.62
N PHE A 176 3.44 -10.18 1.02
CA PHE A 176 4.67 -9.53 1.47
C PHE A 176 4.86 -9.79 2.98
N GLY A 177 5.89 -10.57 3.32
CA GLY A 177 6.20 -10.91 4.71
C GLY A 177 5.15 -11.81 5.38
N LYS A 178 4.91 -11.63 6.67
CA LYS A 178 3.93 -12.40 7.45
C LYS A 178 2.66 -11.60 7.68
N THR A 179 1.56 -12.26 8.06
CA THR A 179 0.39 -11.56 8.58
C THR A 179 0.78 -10.79 9.84
N LEU A 180 0.61 -9.48 9.82
CA LEU A 180 0.79 -8.59 10.96
C LEU A 180 -0.33 -8.86 11.95
N LYS A 181 0.02 -9.12 13.21
CA LYS A 181 -0.97 -9.35 14.29
C LYS A 181 -0.86 -8.20 15.26
N TYR A 182 -1.87 -7.33 15.28
CA TYR A 182 -1.95 -6.27 16.26
C TYR A 182 -1.95 -6.87 17.67
N PRO A 183 -1.10 -6.37 18.57
CA PRO A 183 -0.95 -6.96 19.89
C PRO A 183 -2.16 -6.66 20.78
N TYR A 184 -2.63 -7.67 21.50
CA TYR A 184 -3.73 -7.57 22.46
C TYR A 184 -3.27 -7.81 23.91
N ASP A 185 -1.99 -8.11 24.11
CA ASP A 185 -1.37 -8.31 25.42
C ASP A 185 0.13 -7.94 25.38
N LEU A 186 0.77 -7.90 26.55
CA LEU A 186 2.20 -7.53 26.65
C LEU A 186 3.15 -8.53 25.98
N LYS A 187 2.74 -9.81 25.82
CA LYS A 187 3.57 -10.84 25.19
C LYS A 187 3.57 -10.65 23.67
N SER A 188 2.40 -10.44 23.09
CA SER A 188 2.19 -10.13 21.68
C SER A 188 2.77 -8.76 21.31
N ALA A 189 2.76 -7.76 22.21
CA ALA A 189 3.41 -6.48 21.97
C ALA A 189 4.93 -6.61 21.73
N LYS A 190 5.60 -7.48 22.50
CA LYS A 190 7.03 -7.77 22.29
C LYS A 190 7.30 -8.48 20.96
N LEU A 191 6.39 -9.38 20.55
CA LEU A 191 6.49 -10.05 19.24
C LEU A 191 6.26 -9.06 18.10
N PHE A 192 5.27 -8.17 18.26
CA PHE A 192 4.96 -7.12 17.29
C PHE A 192 6.17 -6.22 17.06
N LEU A 193 6.79 -5.71 18.14
CA LEU A 193 8.00 -4.88 18.07
C LEU A 193 9.14 -5.56 17.30
N LYS A 194 9.34 -6.87 17.52
CA LYS A 194 10.45 -7.61 16.91
C LYS A 194 10.22 -8.01 15.45
N GLN A 195 8.97 -8.12 15.01
CA GLN A 195 8.65 -8.72 13.70
C GLN A 195 7.73 -7.81 12.89
N SER A 196 6.50 -7.62 13.35
CA SER A 196 5.47 -6.90 12.61
C SER A 196 5.80 -5.41 12.41
N LEU A 197 6.44 -4.78 13.40
CA LEU A 197 6.83 -3.38 13.28
C LEU A 197 7.92 -3.21 12.22
N GLN A 198 8.92 -4.10 12.17
CA GLN A 198 9.94 -4.06 11.12
C GLN A 198 9.33 -4.21 9.72
N GLN A 199 8.38 -5.12 9.57
CA GLN A 199 7.67 -5.32 8.30
C GLN A 199 6.83 -4.10 7.89
N LEU A 200 6.19 -3.40 8.84
CA LEU A 200 5.49 -2.13 8.57
C LEU A 200 6.43 -1.05 8.05
N PHE A 201 7.63 -0.95 8.62
CA PHE A 201 8.63 0.01 8.16
C PHE A 201 9.20 -0.36 6.78
N ALA A 202 9.43 -1.65 6.51
CA ALA A 202 9.81 -2.09 5.15
C ALA A 202 8.72 -1.76 4.10
N TYR A 203 7.44 -1.86 4.47
CA TYR A 203 6.33 -1.43 3.63
C TYR A 203 6.32 0.09 3.42
N LYS A 204 6.51 0.87 4.51
CA LYS A 204 6.61 2.33 4.43
C LYS A 204 7.74 2.76 3.50
N ASP A 205 8.93 2.18 3.64
CA ASP A 205 10.10 2.53 2.83
C ASP A 205 9.83 2.29 1.35
N HIS A 206 9.18 1.17 1.01
CA HIS A 206 8.75 0.88 -0.35
C HIS A 206 7.74 1.92 -0.88
N VAL A 207 6.73 2.28 -0.08
CA VAL A 207 5.75 3.30 -0.48
C VAL A 207 6.41 4.67 -0.70
N ILE A 208 7.36 5.06 0.15
CA ILE A 208 8.09 6.32 0.01
C ILE A 208 8.98 6.31 -1.23
N GLU A 209 9.71 5.22 -1.46
CA GLU A 209 10.55 5.04 -2.65
C GLU A 209 9.72 5.20 -3.93
N GLU A 210 8.57 4.52 -3.99
CA GLU A 210 7.66 4.61 -5.14
C GLU A 210 7.10 6.04 -5.32
N ALA A 211 6.72 6.71 -4.24
CA ALA A 211 6.26 8.10 -4.31
C ALA A 211 7.36 9.06 -4.81
N GLN A 212 8.62 8.84 -4.41
CA GLN A 212 9.75 9.63 -4.90
C GLN A 212 9.96 9.40 -6.40
N LEU A 213 9.84 8.16 -6.88
CA LEU A 213 9.93 7.84 -8.30
C LEU A 213 8.81 8.51 -9.10
N ILE A 214 7.56 8.44 -8.64
CA ILE A 214 6.41 9.12 -9.27
C ILE A 214 6.69 10.63 -9.38
N ARG A 215 7.10 11.27 -8.28
CA ARG A 215 7.41 12.70 -8.27
C ARG A 215 8.57 13.04 -9.20
N GLY A 216 9.58 12.18 -9.25
CA GLY A 216 10.75 12.35 -10.13
C GLY A 216 10.38 12.26 -11.62
N ALA A 217 9.52 11.32 -12.00
CA ALA A 217 9.04 11.16 -13.37
C ALA A 217 8.20 12.38 -13.81
N LEU A 218 7.19 12.73 -13.03
CA LEU A 218 6.27 13.82 -13.37
C LEU A 218 6.93 15.21 -13.43
N ARG A 219 7.98 15.46 -12.63
CA ARG A 219 8.74 16.72 -12.67
C ARG A 219 9.70 16.82 -13.86
N LYS A 220 10.18 15.69 -14.39
CA LYS A 220 11.04 15.70 -15.59
C LYS A 220 10.22 16.06 -16.82
N ASP A 221 8.98 15.58 -16.91
CA ASP A 221 8.09 15.83 -18.05
C ASP A 221 7.66 17.29 -18.18
N THR A 222 7.62 18.07 -17.08
CA THR A 222 7.29 19.51 -17.15
C THR A 222 8.48 20.40 -17.52
N SER A 223 9.71 19.86 -17.51
CA SER A 223 10.94 20.62 -17.79
C SER A 223 11.36 20.65 -19.26
N SER A 224 10.71 19.88 -20.14
CA SER A 224 11.08 19.76 -21.56
C SER A 224 10.40 20.78 -22.50
N LEU A 225 9.61 21.72 -21.97
CA LEU A 225 8.98 22.80 -22.75
C LEU A 225 9.82 24.10 -22.77
N GLY A 226 11.10 23.98 -23.09
CA GLY A 226 11.99 25.14 -23.14
C GLY A 226 13.35 24.90 -23.77
N SER A 227 13.39 24.60 -25.07
CA SER A 227 14.43 25.16 -25.95
C SER A 227 14.01 25.03 -27.42
N THR A 228 13.52 26.13 -27.98
CA THR A 228 13.52 26.36 -29.42
C THR A 228 14.96 26.58 -29.87
N THR A 229 15.55 25.56 -30.48
CA THR A 229 16.66 25.74 -31.44
C THR A 229 16.24 25.08 -32.74
N ALA A 230 16.01 25.92 -33.74
CA ALA A 230 15.96 25.54 -35.14
C ALA A 230 17.35 25.07 -35.62
N THR A 231 17.39 24.49 -36.83
CA THR A 231 18.50 23.85 -37.56
C THR A 231 18.87 22.44 -37.05
N GLU A 232 18.96 21.38 -37.84
CA GLU A 232 18.94 21.18 -39.29
C GLU A 232 18.76 19.66 -39.53
N ASP A 233 18.37 19.29 -40.76
CA ASP A 233 18.02 17.95 -41.21
C ASP A 233 18.86 16.79 -40.66
N GLN A 234 18.18 15.86 -39.96
CA GLN A 234 18.55 14.44 -39.99
C GLN A 234 17.32 13.61 -40.34
N TYR A 235 17.31 13.17 -41.60
CA TYR A 235 16.38 12.19 -42.14
C TYR A 235 16.30 10.96 -41.24
N PHE A 236 15.14 10.76 -40.60
CA PHE A 236 14.64 9.41 -40.34
C PHE A 236 13.25 9.32 -40.96
N ILE A 237 13.20 8.63 -42.09
CA ILE A 237 11.98 8.19 -42.75
C ILE A 237 11.17 7.40 -41.71
N LYS A 238 10.07 7.99 -41.23
CA LYS A 238 9.01 7.24 -40.55
C LYS A 238 8.48 6.23 -41.57
N GLN A 239 8.72 4.94 -41.35
CA GLN A 239 7.86 3.92 -41.95
C GLN A 239 6.45 4.14 -41.39
N VAL A 240 5.60 4.73 -42.23
CA VAL A 240 4.16 4.81 -41.99
C VAL A 240 3.63 3.40 -42.17
N TYR A 241 3.32 2.72 -41.06
CA TYR A 241 2.59 1.46 -41.13
C TYR A 241 1.18 1.74 -41.64
N HIS A 242 0.88 1.28 -42.86
CA HIS A 242 -0.49 1.08 -43.28
C HIS A 242 -1.08 -0.08 -42.46
N VAL A 243 -2.01 0.25 -41.56
CA VAL A 243 -2.86 -0.75 -40.91
C VAL A 243 -3.83 -1.27 -41.98
N GLN A 244 -3.71 -2.56 -42.34
CA GLN A 244 -4.75 -3.20 -43.14
C GLN A 244 -6.04 -3.28 -42.31
N ASP A 245 -7.14 -2.78 -42.87
CA ASP A 245 -8.51 -2.78 -42.31
C ASP A 245 -9.16 -4.17 -42.22
N SER A 246 -8.35 -5.22 -42.08
CA SER A 246 -8.85 -6.55 -41.72
C SER A 246 -8.68 -6.75 -40.21
N MET A 247 -9.79 -6.74 -39.49
CA MET A 247 -9.88 -7.14 -38.09
C MET A 247 -9.12 -8.46 -37.91
N LYS A 248 -7.96 -8.44 -37.24
CA LYS A 248 -7.38 -9.67 -36.69
C LYS A 248 -8.31 -10.13 -35.57
N THR A 249 -9.21 -11.04 -35.90
CA THR A 249 -9.95 -11.83 -34.93
C THR A 249 -8.93 -12.54 -34.04
N TRP A 250 -8.96 -12.21 -32.75
CA TRP A 250 -8.22 -12.97 -31.75
C TRP A 250 -8.63 -14.45 -31.87
N PRO A 251 -7.69 -15.41 -31.77
CA PRO A 251 -8.08 -16.81 -31.70
C PRO A 251 -9.05 -16.98 -30.54
N LYS A 252 -10.23 -17.55 -30.82
CA LYS A 252 -11.19 -17.89 -29.76
C LYS A 252 -10.45 -18.74 -28.73
N MET A 253 -10.52 -18.34 -27.45
CA MET A 253 -10.03 -19.18 -26.35
C MET A 253 -10.57 -20.59 -26.56
N ASN A 254 -9.68 -21.58 -26.60
CA ASN A 254 -10.10 -22.98 -26.66
C ASN A 254 -11.03 -23.25 -25.47
N ASN A 255 -12.26 -23.65 -25.77
CA ASN A 255 -13.29 -24.01 -24.79
C ASN A 255 -12.94 -25.26 -23.96
N ASP A 256 -11.74 -25.83 -24.14
CA ASP A 256 -11.30 -27.05 -23.47
C ASP A 256 -10.59 -26.78 -22.13
N ILE A 257 -10.51 -25.53 -21.66
CA ILE A 257 -9.97 -25.20 -20.32
C ILE A 257 -10.95 -25.61 -19.20
N PHE A 258 -12.22 -25.86 -19.50
CA PHE A 258 -13.27 -26.15 -18.50
C PHE A 258 -13.95 -27.52 -18.62
N LYS A 259 -13.38 -28.47 -19.37
CA LYS A 259 -13.90 -29.84 -19.36
C LYS A 259 -13.15 -30.68 -18.31
N GLN A 260 -13.79 -30.86 -17.15
CA GLN A 260 -13.57 -32.01 -16.26
C GLN A 260 -14.37 -33.20 -16.77
#